data_AF-A0AAV9ZNH4-F1
#
_entry.id   AF-A0AAV9ZNH4-F1
#
_cell.length_a   1.000
_cell.length_b   1.000
_cell.length_c   1.000
_cell.angle_alpha   90.00
_cell.angle_beta   90.00
_cell.angle_gamma   90.00
#
_symmetry.space_group_name_H-M   'P 1'
#
loop_
_entity.id
_entity.type
_entity.pdbx_description
1 polymer ?
#
loop_
_entity_poly.entity_id
_entity_poly.type
_entity_poly.pdbx_seq_one_letter_code
_entity_poly.pdbx_strand_id
1 'polypeptide(L)'
;MTIFDVLHREASTMPSITLMQVYNMLGVYYGMRGDVAMYRQLFNKLGAILLTTTTTKPSLACDDDLLVLDPSSSMEPASYYPQTAAQEWRSAFSANIFLDLAVSLNRASTPVFDPALLLTFRKLAAIYRRDTELNCIRARTVLFLYDTHRLIEEGTNLQFVSSSTVQWSKQYHNMVEDIHCHLQVIQNPLIEASFIREAQVFTLKTCIIIALASLAQLHSIFAPFQEEAREKRQEILDEISGITSMFFGNDLRYLDTALRVCWASAVRPLVHSDAEWPTMNDIFGPHCSPLPREHDSILDESFRLLSLTTPHFIAR
;
A
#
# COMPACT_ATOMS: atom_id res chain seq x y z
N MET A 1 -16.57 24.52 -24.00
CA MET A 1 -16.17 24.70 -22.59
C MET A 1 -15.99 23.33 -21.99
N THR A 2 -14.75 22.95 -21.69
CA THR A 2 -14.42 21.68 -21.06
C THR A 2 -14.62 21.77 -19.54
N ILE A 3 -14.74 20.62 -18.86
CA ILE A 3 -14.79 20.59 -17.39
C ILE A 3 -13.56 21.25 -16.74
N PHE A 4 -12.41 21.24 -17.44
CA PHE A 4 -11.19 21.90 -16.99
C PHE A 4 -11.27 23.42 -17.05
N ASP A 5 -11.93 23.97 -18.06
CA ASP A 5 -12.11 25.43 -18.17
C ASP A 5 -12.94 25.94 -17.00
N VAL A 6 -13.98 25.18 -16.63
CA VAL A 6 -14.81 25.46 -15.46
C VAL A 6 -13.99 25.33 -14.18
N LEU A 7 -13.28 24.22 -14.00
CA LEU A 7 -12.48 24.01 -12.79
C LEU A 7 -11.38 25.05 -12.63
N HIS A 8 -10.74 25.47 -13.72
CA HIS A 8 -9.71 26.49 -13.66
C HIS A 8 -10.27 27.86 -13.26
N ARG A 9 -11.46 28.20 -13.77
CA ARG A 9 -12.14 29.47 -13.44
C ARG A 9 -12.65 29.50 -12.00
N GLU A 10 -13.20 28.39 -11.52
CA GLU A 10 -13.82 28.31 -10.18
C GLU A 10 -12.82 27.86 -9.09
N ALA A 11 -11.61 27.40 -9.43
CA ALA A 11 -10.66 26.88 -8.44
C ALA A 11 -10.28 27.92 -7.36
N SER A 12 -10.29 29.22 -7.69
CA SER A 12 -9.96 30.28 -6.73
C SER A 12 -11.08 30.57 -5.73
N THR A 13 -12.32 30.16 -6.01
CA THR A 13 -13.48 30.39 -5.15
C THR A 13 -13.89 29.15 -4.37
N MET A 14 -13.51 27.96 -4.82
CA MET A 14 -13.82 26.70 -4.16
C MET A 14 -12.96 26.46 -2.89
N PRO A 15 -13.54 25.92 -1.81
CA PRO A 15 -12.76 25.43 -0.67
C PRO A 15 -11.74 24.37 -1.11
N SER A 16 -10.53 24.39 -0.54
CA SER A 16 -9.46 23.44 -0.90
C SER A 16 -9.90 21.98 -0.81
N ILE A 17 -10.73 21.64 0.19
CA ILE A 17 -11.23 20.27 0.39
C ILE A 17 -12.12 19.81 -0.76
N THR A 18 -13.05 20.66 -1.21
CA THR A 18 -13.91 20.38 -2.36
C THR A 18 -13.08 20.19 -3.62
N LEU A 19 -12.08 21.05 -3.81
CA LEU A 19 -11.18 20.96 -4.94
C LEU A 19 -10.38 19.64 -4.93
N MET A 20 -9.87 19.21 -3.77
CA MET A 20 -9.21 17.91 -3.59
C MET A 20 -10.14 16.73 -3.93
N GLN A 21 -11.40 16.77 -3.49
CA GLN A 21 -12.40 15.74 -3.81
C GLN A 21 -12.73 15.68 -5.30
N VAL A 22 -12.82 16.83 -5.97
CA VAL A 22 -13.01 16.89 -7.43
C VAL A 22 -11.79 16.30 -8.16
N TYR A 23 -10.58 16.69 -7.75
CA TYR A 23 -9.35 16.12 -8.32
C TYR A 23 -9.25 14.60 -8.10
N ASN A 24 -9.66 14.10 -6.92
CA ASN A 24 -9.76 12.65 -6.65
C ASN A 24 -10.67 11.95 -7.67
N MET A 25 -11.90 12.45 -7.86
CA MET A 25 -12.87 11.86 -8.80
C MET A 25 -12.35 11.87 -10.24
N LEU A 26 -11.78 12.99 -10.69
CA LEU A 26 -11.18 13.07 -12.02
C LEU A 26 -9.95 12.17 -12.15
N GLY A 27 -9.14 12.08 -11.10
CA GLY A 27 -8.00 11.19 -10.99
C GLY A 27 -8.36 9.74 -11.23
N VAL A 28 -9.39 9.25 -10.52
CA VAL A 28 -9.93 7.90 -10.73
C VAL A 28 -10.38 7.72 -12.17
N TYR A 29 -11.16 8.67 -12.72
CA TYR A 29 -11.67 8.58 -14.08
C TYR A 29 -10.56 8.48 -15.14
N TYR A 30 -9.57 9.39 -15.12
CA TYR A 30 -8.48 9.38 -16.09
C TYR A 30 -7.50 8.22 -15.86
N GLY A 31 -7.29 7.82 -14.60
CA GLY A 31 -6.54 6.62 -14.24
C GLY A 31 -7.16 5.35 -14.84
N MET A 32 -8.47 5.16 -14.64
CA MET A 32 -9.22 4.02 -15.19
C MET A 32 -9.28 4.03 -16.72
N ARG A 33 -9.35 5.21 -17.35
CA ARG A 33 -9.27 5.34 -18.82
C ARG A 33 -7.87 5.13 -19.39
N GLY A 34 -6.84 5.08 -18.55
CA GLY A 34 -5.46 4.97 -18.99
C GLY A 34 -4.85 6.28 -19.50
N ASP A 35 -5.52 7.42 -19.36
CA ASP A 35 -5.00 8.74 -19.77
C ASP A 35 -3.99 9.27 -18.75
N VAL A 36 -2.75 8.82 -18.89
CA VAL A 36 -1.64 9.12 -17.97
C VAL A 36 -1.33 10.61 -17.94
N ALA A 37 -1.33 11.25 -19.11
CA ALA A 37 -0.91 12.63 -19.25
C ALA A 37 -1.87 13.54 -18.49
N MET A 38 -3.17 13.31 -18.66
CA MET A 38 -4.19 14.09 -17.97
C MET A 38 -4.18 13.81 -16.46
N TYR A 39 -4.05 12.55 -16.06
CA TYR A 39 -3.90 12.17 -14.65
C TYR A 39 -2.73 12.93 -13.98
N ARG A 40 -1.54 12.89 -14.59
CA ARG A 40 -0.35 13.58 -14.05
C ARG A 40 -0.54 15.09 -13.99
N GLN A 41 -1.17 15.69 -15.01
CA GLN A 41 -1.46 17.13 -15.01
C GLN A 41 -2.38 17.53 -13.85
N LEU A 42 -3.44 16.74 -13.59
CA LEU A 42 -4.35 16.96 -12.47
C LEU A 42 -3.62 16.82 -11.12
N PHE A 43 -2.82 15.76 -10.96
CA PHE A 43 -2.11 15.48 -9.71
C PHE A 43 -0.99 16.49 -9.43
N ASN A 44 -0.33 17.04 -10.45
CA ASN A 44 0.61 18.15 -10.27
C ASN A 44 -0.08 19.41 -9.71
N LYS A 45 -1.26 19.77 -10.26
CA LYS A 45 -2.04 20.92 -9.78
C LYS A 45 -2.49 20.71 -8.33
N LEU A 46 -2.98 19.50 -8.04
CA LEU A 46 -3.40 19.09 -6.72
C LEU A 46 -2.24 19.08 -5.71
N GLY A 47 -1.06 18.60 -6.12
CA GLY A 47 0.15 18.64 -5.29
C GLY A 47 0.52 20.06 -4.88
N ALA A 48 0.43 21.03 -5.80
CA ALA A 48 0.66 22.43 -5.49
C ALA A 48 -0.37 22.99 -4.47
N ILE A 49 -1.64 22.63 -4.61
CA ILE A 49 -2.71 23.00 -3.67
C ILE A 49 -2.46 22.39 -2.28
N LEU A 50 -2.07 21.12 -2.22
CA LEU A 50 -1.75 20.42 -0.98
C LEU A 50 -0.54 21.03 -0.28
N LEU A 51 0.55 21.30 -1.00
CA LEU A 51 1.74 21.96 -0.44
C LEU A 51 1.37 23.34 0.12
N THR A 52 0.61 24.14 -0.63
CA THR A 52 0.17 25.46 -0.17
C THR A 52 -0.75 25.36 1.06
N THR A 53 -1.64 24.38 1.09
CA THR A 53 -2.59 24.19 2.20
C THR A 53 -1.88 23.70 3.47
N THR A 54 -1.00 22.71 3.36
CA THR A 54 -0.23 22.16 4.48
C THR A 54 0.75 23.16 5.09
N THR A 55 1.32 24.06 4.28
CA THR A 55 2.20 25.14 4.76
C THR A 55 1.44 26.28 5.41
N THR A 56 0.28 26.66 4.87
CA THR A 56 -0.52 27.79 5.39
C THR A 56 -1.43 27.42 6.56
N LYS A 57 -1.87 26.15 6.64
CA LYS A 57 -2.81 25.67 7.67
C LYS A 57 -2.39 24.31 8.22
N PRO A 58 -1.32 24.25 9.04
CA PRO A 58 -0.85 23.00 9.65
C PRO A 58 -1.91 22.34 10.53
N SER A 59 -2.76 23.14 11.17
CA SER A 59 -3.85 22.67 12.06
C SER A 59 -4.93 21.85 11.36
N LEU A 60 -5.11 21.98 10.04
CA LEU A 60 -6.04 21.11 9.30
C LEU A 60 -5.55 19.67 9.19
N ALA A 61 -4.23 19.44 9.35
CA ALA A 61 -3.63 18.12 9.34
C ALA A 61 -3.59 17.50 10.75
N CYS A 62 -3.47 18.33 11.79
CA CYS A 62 -3.45 17.93 13.19
C CYS A 62 -4.59 18.62 13.95
N ASP A 63 -5.73 17.94 14.09
CA ASP A 63 -6.63 18.26 15.20
C ASP A 63 -5.92 17.78 16.47
N ASP A 64 -5.21 18.68 17.16
CA ASP A 64 -4.60 18.39 18.46
C ASP A 64 -5.67 18.01 19.50
N ASP A 65 -6.91 18.49 19.33
CA ASP A 65 -8.04 18.19 20.22
C ASP A 65 -8.57 16.74 20.08
N LEU A 66 -8.25 16.02 19.00
CA LEU A 66 -8.60 14.60 18.82
C LEU A 66 -7.48 13.63 19.22
N LEU A 67 -6.30 14.14 19.63
CA LEU A 67 -5.24 13.31 20.21
C LEU A 67 -5.54 12.93 21.67
N VAL A 68 -6.62 13.45 22.25
CA VAL A 68 -7.27 12.83 23.41
C VAL A 68 -8.03 11.59 22.94
N LEU A 69 -7.29 10.61 22.43
CA LEU A 69 -7.69 9.23 22.51
C LEU A 69 -7.69 8.90 23.99
N ASP A 70 -8.75 9.30 24.70
CA ASP A 70 -9.02 8.74 26.01
C ASP A 70 -9.15 7.23 25.78
N PRO A 71 -8.19 6.40 26.24
CA PRO A 71 -8.28 4.95 26.04
C PRO A 71 -9.47 4.35 26.80
N SER A 72 -10.17 5.16 27.61
CA SER A 72 -11.40 4.82 28.31
C SER A 72 -12.68 5.34 27.65
N SER A 73 -12.61 6.15 26.57
CA SER A 73 -13.82 6.48 25.82
C SER A 73 -14.29 5.23 25.09
N SER A 74 -15.45 4.76 25.53
CA SER A 74 -16.12 3.54 25.13
C SER A 74 -16.10 3.32 23.63
N MET A 75 -15.97 2.05 23.23
CA MET A 75 -16.22 1.46 21.90
C MET A 75 -17.23 2.21 21.03
N GLU A 76 -16.88 3.39 20.52
CA GLU A 76 -17.64 3.97 19.43
C GLU A 76 -17.34 3.11 18.20
N PRO A 77 -18.38 2.67 17.49
CA PRO A 77 -18.22 1.82 16.31
C PRO A 77 -17.26 2.51 15.32
N ALA A 78 -16.41 1.73 14.63
CA ALA A 78 -15.46 2.31 13.70
C ALA A 78 -16.16 3.25 12.71
N SER A 79 -15.81 4.55 12.76
CA SER A 79 -16.36 5.53 11.82
C SER A 79 -15.58 5.45 10.53
N TYR A 80 -16.10 4.68 9.57
CA TYR A 80 -15.54 4.57 8.22
C TYR A 80 -15.63 5.87 7.40
N TYR A 81 -16.34 6.87 7.91
CA TYR A 81 -16.58 8.15 7.24
C TYR A 81 -16.05 9.29 8.10
N PRO A 82 -15.57 10.37 7.47
CA PRO A 82 -15.17 11.57 8.19
C PRO A 82 -16.38 12.24 8.86
N GLN A 83 -16.24 12.55 10.15
CA GLN A 83 -17.22 13.25 10.98
C GLN A 83 -16.84 14.73 11.21
N THR A 84 -15.55 15.05 11.11
CA THR A 84 -15.03 16.41 11.29
C THR A 84 -14.37 16.92 10.01
N ALA A 85 -14.24 18.24 9.86
CA ALA A 85 -13.55 18.85 8.72
C ALA A 85 -12.08 18.40 8.62
N ALA A 86 -11.40 18.17 9.74
CA ALA A 86 -10.04 17.63 9.75
C ALA A 86 -10.01 16.16 9.29
N GLN A 87 -10.97 15.33 9.72
CA GLN A 87 -11.10 13.96 9.21
C GLN A 87 -11.42 13.95 7.71
N GLU A 88 -12.26 14.87 7.23
CA GLU A 88 -12.57 15.00 5.80
C GLU A 88 -11.32 15.37 5.01
N TRP A 89 -10.52 16.32 5.53
CA TRP A 89 -9.25 16.69 4.93
C TRP A 89 -8.25 15.53 4.90
N ARG A 90 -8.09 14.81 6.02
CA ARG A 90 -7.22 13.62 6.09
C ARG A 90 -7.68 12.55 5.13
N SER A 91 -8.98 12.21 5.11
CA SER A 91 -9.55 11.22 4.20
C SER A 91 -9.31 11.60 2.74
N ALA A 92 -9.53 12.87 2.36
CA ALA A 92 -9.29 13.35 1.01
C ALA A 92 -7.79 13.36 0.66
N PHE A 93 -6.90 13.71 1.59
CA PHE A 93 -5.45 13.65 1.38
C PHE A 93 -4.97 12.21 1.22
N SER A 94 -5.43 11.29 2.08
CA SER A 94 -5.16 9.86 2.00
C SER A 94 -5.64 9.27 0.68
N ALA A 95 -6.86 9.58 0.23
CA ALA A 95 -7.36 9.13 -1.07
C ALA A 95 -6.45 9.56 -2.23
N ASN A 96 -5.91 10.77 -2.18
CA ASN A 96 -4.97 11.27 -3.17
C ASN A 96 -3.64 10.51 -3.13
N ILE A 97 -3.05 10.32 -1.95
CA ILE A 97 -1.82 9.52 -1.79
C ILE A 97 -2.03 8.11 -2.32
N PHE A 98 -3.17 7.51 -1.99
CA PHE A 98 -3.54 6.18 -2.45
C PHE A 98 -3.49 6.09 -3.99
N LEU A 99 -4.17 7.00 -4.68
CA LEU A 99 -4.24 7.01 -6.14
C LEU A 99 -2.86 7.21 -6.78
N ASP A 100 -2.06 8.15 -6.26
CA ASP A 100 -0.73 8.42 -6.80
C ASP A 100 0.21 7.22 -6.69
N LEU A 101 0.24 6.59 -5.52
CA LEU A 101 1.06 5.40 -5.29
C LEU A 101 0.56 4.19 -6.08
N ALA A 102 -0.75 3.96 -6.14
CA ALA A 102 -1.33 2.85 -6.90
C ALA A 102 -1.01 2.95 -8.40
N VAL A 103 -1.14 4.15 -8.99
CA VAL A 103 -0.79 4.38 -10.40
C VAL A 103 0.71 4.20 -10.63
N SER A 104 1.53 4.68 -9.71
CA SER A 104 3.00 4.60 -9.79
C SER A 104 3.49 3.16 -9.75
N LEU A 105 2.98 2.37 -8.80
CA LEU A 105 3.26 0.94 -8.68
C LEU A 105 2.85 0.17 -9.94
N ASN A 106 1.65 0.43 -10.46
CA ASN A 106 1.15 -0.28 -11.64
C ASN A 106 1.96 0.02 -12.91
N ARG A 107 2.59 1.19 -12.99
CA ARG A 107 3.36 1.61 -14.17
C ARG A 107 4.86 1.50 -13.99
N ALA A 108 5.33 1.04 -12.84
CA ALA A 108 6.73 1.12 -12.44
C ALA A 108 7.30 2.53 -12.69
N SER A 109 6.54 3.57 -12.34
CA SER A 109 6.90 4.98 -12.54
C SER A 109 7.05 5.71 -11.21
N THR A 110 7.75 6.84 -11.21
CA THR A 110 7.85 7.68 -10.02
C THR A 110 6.49 8.33 -9.67
N PRO A 111 6.17 8.43 -8.36
CA PRO A 111 5.05 9.21 -7.86
C PRO A 111 5.00 10.63 -8.43
N VAL A 112 3.80 11.13 -8.70
CA VAL A 112 3.60 12.50 -9.18
C VAL A 112 3.75 13.48 -8.03
N PHE A 113 3.33 13.10 -6.82
CA PHE A 113 3.45 13.97 -5.67
C PHE A 113 4.90 14.17 -5.23
N ASP A 114 5.15 15.40 -4.77
CA ASP A 114 6.41 15.80 -4.19
C ASP A 114 6.79 14.90 -3.00
N PRO A 115 8.06 14.47 -2.86
CA PRO A 115 8.51 13.67 -1.73
C PRO A 115 8.15 14.26 -0.34
N ALA A 116 8.05 15.59 -0.21
CA ALA A 116 7.64 16.26 1.02
C ALA A 116 6.18 15.98 1.39
N LEU A 117 5.28 15.79 0.41
CA LEU A 117 3.90 15.38 0.67
C LEU A 117 3.85 13.94 1.18
N LEU A 118 4.61 13.02 0.55
CA LEU A 118 4.71 11.64 1.04
C LEU A 118 5.32 11.57 2.44
N LEU A 119 6.32 12.40 2.74
CA LEU A 119 6.87 12.52 4.08
C LEU A 119 5.84 13.04 5.09
N THR A 120 5.05 14.04 4.70
CA THR A 120 3.95 14.57 5.51
C THR A 120 2.93 13.47 5.80
N PHE A 121 2.54 12.69 4.80
CA PHE A 121 1.63 11.57 4.98
C PHE A 121 2.21 10.49 5.90
N ARG A 122 3.50 10.13 5.77
CA ARG A 122 4.18 9.19 6.69
C ARG A 122 4.11 9.66 8.14
N LYS A 123 4.33 10.95 8.39
CA LYS A 123 4.21 11.54 9.74
C LYS A 123 2.78 11.42 10.27
N LEU A 124 1.78 11.74 9.45
CA LEU A 124 0.38 11.60 9.83
C LEU A 124 0.00 10.14 10.11
N ALA A 125 0.40 9.21 9.25
CA ALA A 125 0.17 7.77 9.44
C ALA A 125 0.84 7.24 10.73
N ALA A 126 2.00 7.79 11.10
CA ALA A 126 2.71 7.44 12.32
C ALA A 126 2.05 8.01 13.59
N ILE A 127 1.36 9.15 13.50
CA ILE A 127 0.58 9.74 14.59
C ILE A 127 -0.75 8.98 14.74
N TYR A 128 -1.48 8.80 13.65
CA TYR A 128 -2.80 8.19 13.61
C TYR A 128 -2.72 6.69 13.27
N ARG A 129 -1.89 5.94 14.00
CA ARG A 129 -1.64 4.51 13.69
C ARG A 129 -2.88 3.62 13.78
N ARG A 130 -3.87 4.04 14.57
CA ARG A 130 -5.13 3.34 14.84
C ARG A 130 -6.31 3.96 14.10
N ASP A 131 -6.06 4.84 13.12
CA ASP A 131 -7.12 5.42 12.32
C ASP A 131 -7.87 4.31 11.55
N THR A 132 -9.18 4.25 11.78
CA THR A 132 -10.07 3.28 11.13
C THR A 132 -10.77 3.88 9.90
N GLU A 133 -10.50 5.15 9.57
CA GLU A 133 -11.01 5.77 8.36
C GLU A 133 -10.47 5.05 7.11
N LEU A 134 -11.38 4.72 6.20
CA LEU A 134 -11.11 3.76 5.12
C LEU A 134 -10.05 4.26 4.14
N ASN A 135 -10.05 5.55 3.77
CA ASN A 135 -9.05 6.08 2.86
C ASN A 135 -7.66 6.15 3.51
N CYS A 136 -7.55 6.46 4.79
CA CYS A 136 -6.31 6.37 5.58
C CYS A 136 -5.77 4.94 5.57
N ILE A 137 -6.61 3.94 5.84
CA ILE A 137 -6.22 2.52 5.75
C ILE A 137 -5.68 2.20 4.36
N ARG A 138 -6.42 2.53 3.30
CA ARG A 138 -6.00 2.27 1.91
C ARG A 138 -4.65 2.90 1.58
N ALA A 139 -4.51 4.19 1.86
CA ALA A 139 -3.33 4.97 1.57
C ALA A 139 -2.10 4.43 2.31
N ARG A 140 -2.24 4.09 3.59
CA ARG A 140 -1.16 3.48 4.37
C ARG A 140 -0.79 2.09 3.86
N THR A 141 -1.79 1.30 3.47
CA THR A 141 -1.56 -0.05 2.93
C THR A 141 -0.76 0.00 1.62
N VAL A 142 -1.14 0.87 0.68
CA VAL A 142 -0.38 0.99 -0.58
C VAL A 142 1.00 1.63 -0.37
N LEU A 143 1.14 2.49 0.64
CA LEU A 143 2.43 3.02 1.04
C LEU A 143 3.37 1.93 1.53
N PHE A 144 2.89 0.96 2.31
CA PHE A 144 3.72 -0.19 2.71
C PHE A 144 4.21 -1.00 1.51
N LEU A 145 3.34 -1.23 0.51
CA LEU A 145 3.74 -1.90 -0.72
C LEU A 145 4.80 -1.10 -1.48
N TYR A 146 4.61 0.21 -1.61
CA TYR A 146 5.57 1.11 -2.24
C TYR A 146 6.92 1.14 -1.53
N ASP A 147 6.92 1.30 -0.20
CA ASP A 147 8.15 1.33 0.60
C ASP A 147 8.83 -0.05 0.63
N THR A 148 8.08 -1.15 0.52
CA THR A 148 8.63 -2.51 0.34
C THR A 148 9.36 -2.65 -0.99
N HIS A 149 8.76 -2.20 -2.10
CA HIS A 149 9.41 -2.22 -3.43
C HIS A 149 10.72 -1.45 -3.40
N ARG A 150 10.71 -0.26 -2.82
CA ARG A 150 11.91 0.57 -2.67
C ARG A 150 12.95 -0.09 -1.79
N LEU A 151 12.56 -0.66 -0.65
CA LEU A 151 13.50 -1.33 0.25
C LEU A 151 14.15 -2.53 -0.42
N ILE A 152 13.41 -3.31 -1.20
CA ILE A 152 13.96 -4.43 -1.98
C ILE A 152 14.96 -3.91 -3.02
N GLU A 153 14.59 -2.90 -3.79
CA GLU A 153 15.47 -2.29 -4.80
C GLU A 153 16.76 -1.73 -4.16
N GLU A 154 16.64 -1.02 -3.04
CA GLU A 154 17.78 -0.54 -2.26
C GLU A 154 18.68 -1.71 -1.84
N GLY A 155 18.08 -2.80 -1.33
CA GLY A 155 18.79 -4.01 -0.92
C GLY A 155 19.53 -4.71 -2.06
N THR A 156 18.93 -4.79 -3.25
CA THR A 156 19.59 -5.37 -4.44
C THR A 156 20.78 -4.55 -4.94
N ASN A 157 20.81 -3.26 -4.63
CA ASN A 157 21.88 -2.34 -5.04
C ASN A 157 22.96 -2.15 -3.99
N LEU A 158 22.83 -2.77 -2.80
CA LEU A 158 23.84 -2.69 -1.77
C LEU A 158 25.11 -3.43 -2.21
N GLN A 159 26.13 -2.65 -2.58
CA GLN A 159 27.50 -3.14 -2.48
C GLN A 159 27.76 -3.35 -0.98
N PHE A 160 28.12 -4.57 -0.57
CA PHE A 160 28.10 -5.06 0.82
C PHE A 160 29.09 -4.36 1.77
N VAL A 161 28.91 -3.06 1.97
CA VAL A 161 29.56 -2.25 2.99
C VAL A 161 28.80 -2.45 4.29
N SER A 162 29.50 -2.90 5.33
CA SER A 162 28.91 -3.40 6.58
C SER A 162 27.89 -2.46 7.25
N SER A 163 28.10 -1.14 7.20
CA SER A 163 27.19 -0.18 7.83
C SER A 163 25.85 -0.04 7.10
N SER A 164 25.86 -0.03 5.77
CA SER A 164 24.65 0.10 4.94
C SER A 164 23.77 -1.15 5.04
N THR A 165 24.39 -2.34 5.09
CA THR A 165 23.68 -3.62 5.29
C THR A 165 22.95 -3.68 6.64
N VAL A 166 23.59 -3.23 7.72
CA VAL A 166 22.97 -3.22 9.06
C VAL A 166 21.77 -2.27 9.10
N GLN A 167 21.89 -1.08 8.52
CA GLN A 167 20.79 -0.11 8.47
C GLN A 167 19.61 -0.65 7.65
N TRP A 168 19.89 -1.24 6.48
CA TRP A 168 18.87 -1.84 5.64
C TRP A 168 18.16 -3.01 6.34
N SER A 169 18.91 -3.89 7.01
CA SER A 169 18.35 -5.00 7.79
C SER A 169 17.42 -4.50 8.90
N LYS A 170 17.80 -3.43 9.61
CA LYS A 170 16.94 -2.80 10.60
C LYS A 170 15.65 -2.24 9.99
N GLN A 171 15.74 -1.58 8.83
CA GLN A 171 14.57 -1.07 8.11
C GLN A 171 13.64 -2.21 7.67
N TYR A 172 14.20 -3.33 7.20
CA TYR A 172 13.44 -4.54 6.87
C TYR A 172 12.64 -5.07 8.07
N HIS A 173 13.28 -5.26 9.23
CA HIS A 173 12.60 -5.81 10.40
C HIS A 173 11.49 -4.89 10.89
N ASN A 174 11.78 -3.58 10.96
CA ASN A 174 10.77 -2.58 11.31
C ASN A 174 9.58 -2.60 10.32
N MET A 175 9.85 -2.76 9.02
CA MET A 175 8.80 -2.81 8.00
C MET A 175 7.90 -4.04 8.18
N VAL A 176 8.47 -5.21 8.45
CA VAL A 176 7.71 -6.44 8.73
C VAL A 176 6.81 -6.25 9.96
N GLU A 177 7.34 -5.72 11.06
CA GLU A 177 6.59 -5.44 12.29
C GLU A 177 5.47 -4.42 12.06
N ASP A 178 5.76 -3.33 11.36
CA ASP A 178 4.79 -2.27 11.06
C ASP A 178 3.64 -2.77 10.18
N ILE A 179 3.92 -3.64 9.19
CA ILE A 179 2.88 -4.26 8.35
C ILE A 179 2.02 -5.23 9.16
N HIS A 180 2.62 -6.05 10.04
CA HIS A 180 1.86 -6.92 10.94
C HIS A 180 0.94 -6.13 11.88
N CYS A 181 1.45 -5.05 12.49
CA CYS A 181 0.63 -4.17 13.32
C CYS A 181 -0.52 -3.55 12.52
N HIS A 182 -0.26 -3.15 11.26
CA HIS A 182 -1.28 -2.60 10.39
C HIS A 182 -2.35 -3.62 10.00
N LEU A 183 -1.98 -4.88 9.75
CA LEU A 183 -2.94 -5.96 9.50
C LEU A 183 -3.94 -6.13 10.65
N GLN A 184 -3.46 -6.06 11.91
CA GLN A 184 -4.33 -6.10 13.09
C GLN A 184 -5.31 -4.92 13.12
N VAL A 185 -4.86 -3.73 12.70
CA VAL A 185 -5.71 -2.54 12.59
C VAL A 185 -6.79 -2.71 11.52
N ILE A 186 -6.51 -3.41 10.42
CA ILE A 186 -7.50 -3.66 9.34
C ILE A 186 -8.52 -4.74 9.73
N GLN A 187 -8.09 -5.76 10.49
CA GLN A 187 -8.94 -6.89 10.86
C GLN A 187 -10.14 -6.49 11.73
N ASN A 188 -9.97 -5.57 12.67
CA ASN A 188 -11.06 -5.12 13.54
C ASN A 188 -12.21 -4.46 12.75
N PRO A 189 -11.98 -3.43 11.91
CA PRO A 189 -13.00 -2.88 11.02
C PRO A 189 -13.55 -3.91 10.03
N LEU A 190 -12.77 -4.90 9.59
CA LEU A 190 -13.30 -5.93 8.69
C LEU A 190 -14.40 -6.77 9.36
N ILE A 191 -14.18 -7.16 10.63
CA ILE A 191 -15.17 -7.91 11.41
C ILE A 191 -16.43 -7.06 11.58
N GLU A 192 -16.30 -5.79 11.97
CA GLU A 192 -17.44 -4.88 12.13
C GLU A 192 -18.20 -4.65 10.81
N ALA A 193 -17.48 -4.35 9.72
CA ALA A 193 -18.07 -4.10 8.41
C ALA A 193 -18.81 -5.33 7.85
N SER A 194 -18.39 -6.54 8.21
CA SER A 194 -19.01 -7.80 7.77
C SER A 194 -20.48 -7.94 8.19
N PHE A 195 -20.91 -7.20 9.23
CA PHE A 195 -22.30 -7.21 9.68
C PHE A 195 -23.17 -6.13 9.02
N ILE A 196 -22.57 -5.15 8.31
CA ILE A 196 -23.27 -3.91 7.96
C ILE A 196 -23.12 -3.53 6.48
N ARG A 197 -21.92 -3.62 5.89
CA ARG A 197 -21.60 -2.90 4.63
C ARG A 197 -20.68 -3.70 3.69
N GLU A 198 -21.25 -4.25 2.63
CA GLU A 198 -20.55 -5.07 1.62
C GLU A 198 -19.38 -4.34 0.92
N ALA A 199 -19.55 -3.08 0.52
CA ALA A 199 -18.51 -2.32 -0.18
C ALA A 199 -17.25 -2.05 0.67
N GLN A 200 -17.43 -1.89 1.99
CA GLN A 200 -16.32 -1.67 2.91
C GLN A 200 -15.55 -2.97 3.15
N VAL A 201 -16.27 -4.08 3.31
CA VAL A 201 -15.68 -5.42 3.41
C VAL A 201 -14.77 -5.69 2.21
N PHE A 202 -15.24 -5.39 1.00
CA PHE A 202 -14.45 -5.54 -0.23
C PHE A 202 -13.15 -4.72 -0.17
N THR A 203 -13.25 -3.45 0.23
CA THR A 203 -12.10 -2.55 0.33
C THR A 203 -11.09 -3.01 1.39
N LEU A 204 -11.57 -3.45 2.55
CA LEU A 204 -10.72 -3.92 3.64
C LEU A 204 -10.02 -5.24 3.28
N LYS A 205 -10.72 -6.20 2.64
CA LYS A 205 -10.10 -7.42 2.09
C LYS A 205 -9.01 -7.09 1.07
N THR A 206 -9.27 -6.11 0.20
CA THR A 206 -8.28 -5.61 -0.75
C THR A 206 -7.05 -5.07 -0.03
N CYS A 207 -7.23 -4.28 1.03
CA CYS A 207 -6.12 -3.79 1.85
C CYS A 207 -5.33 -4.93 2.51
N ILE A 208 -6.00 -5.96 3.04
CA ILE A 208 -5.31 -7.15 3.59
C ILE A 208 -4.43 -7.81 2.53
N ILE A 209 -4.95 -8.04 1.32
CA ILE A 209 -4.16 -8.64 0.23
C ILE A 209 -2.94 -7.79 -0.12
N ILE A 210 -3.08 -6.47 -0.19
CA ILE A 210 -1.95 -5.56 -0.49
C ILE A 210 -0.88 -5.63 0.62
N ALA A 211 -1.29 -5.64 1.89
CA ALA A 211 -0.38 -5.77 3.03
C ALA A 211 0.32 -7.14 3.05
N LEU A 212 -0.43 -8.23 2.87
CA LEU A 212 0.12 -9.59 2.75
C LEU A 212 1.08 -9.72 1.57
N ALA A 213 0.77 -9.13 0.42
CA ALA A 213 1.67 -9.12 -0.74
C ALA A 213 2.98 -8.36 -0.46
N SER A 214 2.96 -7.36 0.43
CA SER A 214 4.16 -6.67 0.89
C SER A 214 5.01 -7.61 1.76
N LEU A 215 4.41 -8.31 2.73
CA LEU A 215 5.11 -9.32 3.55
C LEU A 215 5.67 -10.47 2.71
N ALA A 216 4.89 -10.99 1.76
CA ALA A 216 5.34 -12.06 0.87
C ALA A 216 6.60 -11.65 0.10
N GLN A 217 6.68 -10.41 -0.37
CA GLN A 217 7.86 -9.88 -1.06
C GLN A 217 9.06 -9.73 -0.12
N LEU A 218 8.85 -9.25 1.10
CA LEU A 218 9.91 -9.16 2.12
C LEU A 218 10.48 -10.55 2.43
N HIS A 219 9.63 -11.54 2.73
CA HIS A 219 10.07 -12.91 2.98
C HIS A 219 10.70 -13.57 1.74
N SER A 220 10.31 -13.17 0.53
CA SER A 220 10.91 -13.69 -0.70
C SER A 220 12.41 -13.42 -0.77
N ILE A 221 12.90 -12.30 -0.22
CA ILE A 221 14.32 -11.95 -0.23
C ILE A 221 15.16 -13.07 0.42
N PHE A 222 14.66 -13.65 1.51
CA PHE A 222 15.37 -14.66 2.29
C PHE A 222 14.96 -16.09 1.98
N ALA A 223 13.84 -16.33 1.28
CA ALA A 223 13.34 -17.67 0.96
C ALA A 223 14.35 -18.62 0.25
N PRO A 224 15.27 -18.13 -0.62
CA PRO A 224 16.34 -18.97 -1.17
C PRO A 224 17.33 -19.49 -0.13
N PHE A 225 17.49 -18.78 0.99
CA PHE A 225 18.52 -19.00 1.99
C PHE A 225 17.96 -19.56 3.31
N GLN A 226 16.70 -19.24 3.64
CA GLN A 226 16.00 -19.60 4.88
C GLN A 226 14.77 -20.46 4.58
N GLU A 227 14.69 -21.65 5.17
CA GLU A 227 13.49 -22.50 5.11
C GLU A 227 12.31 -21.81 5.80
N GLU A 228 12.51 -21.24 6.99
CA GLU A 228 11.48 -20.50 7.72
C GLU A 228 10.87 -19.36 6.89
N ALA A 229 11.70 -18.57 6.18
CA ALA A 229 11.19 -17.49 5.33
C ALA A 229 10.39 -18.04 4.13
N ARG A 230 10.75 -19.21 3.62
CA ARG A 230 10.06 -19.88 2.51
C ARG A 230 8.69 -20.40 2.96
N GLU A 231 8.63 -21.07 4.10
CA GLU A 231 7.39 -21.53 4.72
C GLU A 231 6.47 -20.34 5.01
N LYS A 232 7.01 -19.28 5.65
CA LYS A 232 6.24 -18.07 5.95
C LYS A 232 5.68 -17.41 4.71
N ARG A 233 6.47 -17.33 3.64
CA ARG A 233 5.99 -16.82 2.34
C ARG A 233 4.84 -17.67 1.81
N GLN A 234 4.96 -19.00 1.85
CA GLN A 234 3.91 -19.90 1.35
C GLN A 234 2.62 -19.74 2.14
N GLU A 235 2.67 -19.68 3.48
CA GLU A 235 1.51 -19.41 4.34
C GLU A 235 0.80 -18.11 3.93
N ILE A 236 1.56 -17.04 3.68
CA ILE A 236 1.02 -15.75 3.26
C ILE A 236 0.34 -15.86 1.87
N LEU A 237 0.95 -16.60 0.94
CA LEU A 237 0.36 -16.81 -0.39
C LEU A 237 -0.95 -17.62 -0.31
N ASP A 238 -1.00 -18.63 0.56
CA ASP A 238 -2.20 -19.41 0.81
C ASP A 238 -3.30 -18.54 1.43
N GLU A 239 -2.96 -17.62 2.34
CA GLU A 239 -3.91 -16.65 2.90
C GLU A 239 -4.43 -15.69 1.82
N ILE A 240 -3.56 -15.14 0.97
CA ILE A 240 -3.98 -14.29 -0.17
C ILE A 240 -4.94 -15.06 -1.08
N SER A 241 -4.63 -16.32 -1.40
CA SER A 241 -5.46 -17.19 -2.23
C SER A 241 -6.83 -17.43 -1.57
N GLY A 242 -6.84 -17.73 -0.27
CA GLY A 242 -8.04 -17.92 0.54
C GLY A 242 -8.94 -16.69 0.52
N ILE A 243 -8.41 -15.49 0.77
CA ILE A 243 -9.19 -14.24 0.72
C ILE A 243 -9.67 -13.96 -0.71
N THR A 244 -8.83 -14.19 -1.71
CA THR A 244 -9.16 -13.95 -3.13
C THR A 244 -10.31 -14.84 -3.59
N SER A 245 -10.36 -16.10 -3.13
CA SER A 245 -11.44 -17.04 -3.45
C SER A 245 -12.82 -16.59 -2.93
N MET A 246 -12.86 -15.63 -2.00
CA MET A 246 -14.10 -15.07 -1.47
C MET A 246 -14.68 -13.92 -2.33
N PHE A 247 -14.00 -13.49 -3.38
CA PHE A 247 -14.55 -12.52 -4.34
C PHE A 247 -15.40 -13.23 -5.38
N PHE A 248 -16.59 -12.70 -5.67
CA PHE A 248 -17.53 -13.33 -6.61
C PHE A 248 -17.94 -12.40 -7.76
N GLY A 249 -18.21 -12.99 -8.93
CA GLY A 249 -18.86 -12.29 -10.04
C GLY A 249 -18.16 -11.00 -10.50
N ASN A 250 -18.83 -9.86 -10.27
CA ASN A 250 -18.34 -8.55 -10.72
C ASN A 250 -17.29 -7.94 -9.79
N ASP A 251 -17.07 -8.48 -8.59
CA ASP A 251 -16.07 -7.99 -7.64
C ASP A 251 -14.68 -7.89 -8.28
N LEU A 252 -14.36 -8.88 -9.14
CA LEU A 252 -13.10 -8.95 -9.87
C LEU A 252 -12.88 -7.76 -10.83
N ARG A 253 -13.96 -7.11 -11.30
CA ARG A 253 -13.88 -5.93 -12.18
C ARG A 253 -13.57 -4.66 -11.41
N TYR A 254 -13.87 -4.65 -10.13
CA TYR A 254 -13.61 -3.53 -9.22
C TYR A 254 -12.30 -3.69 -8.45
N LEU A 255 -11.59 -4.81 -8.66
CA LEU A 255 -10.28 -5.00 -8.07
C LEU A 255 -9.38 -3.84 -8.46
N ASP A 256 -8.82 -3.23 -7.42
CA ASP A 256 -7.95 -2.10 -7.56
C ASP A 256 -6.79 -2.45 -8.49
N THR A 257 -6.32 -1.47 -9.24
CA THR A 257 -5.14 -1.65 -10.11
C THR A 257 -3.94 -2.11 -9.28
N ALA A 258 -3.88 -1.72 -8.00
CA ALA A 258 -2.90 -2.21 -7.04
C ALA A 258 -2.89 -3.75 -6.87
N LEU A 259 -4.04 -4.43 -6.93
CA LEU A 259 -4.11 -5.89 -6.73
C LEU A 259 -3.41 -6.68 -7.83
N ARG A 260 -3.45 -6.19 -9.07
CA ARG A 260 -2.70 -6.81 -10.17
C ARG A 260 -1.20 -6.79 -9.88
N VAL A 261 -0.70 -5.66 -9.38
CA VAL A 261 0.70 -5.52 -8.95
C VAL A 261 0.98 -6.44 -7.78
N CYS A 262 0.08 -6.53 -6.80
CA CYS A 262 0.23 -7.40 -5.64
C CYS A 262 0.38 -8.86 -6.04
N TRP A 263 -0.50 -9.38 -6.90
CA TRP A 263 -0.40 -10.77 -7.35
C TRP A 263 0.86 -10.99 -8.18
N ALA A 264 1.15 -10.11 -9.14
CA ALA A 264 2.35 -10.22 -9.94
C ALA A 264 3.62 -10.20 -9.06
N SER A 265 3.65 -9.39 -8.00
CA SER A 265 4.81 -9.24 -7.12
C SER A 265 4.92 -10.37 -6.10
N ALA A 266 3.81 -10.83 -5.53
CA ALA A 266 3.79 -11.91 -4.54
C ALA A 266 4.18 -13.26 -5.16
N VAL A 267 3.72 -13.50 -6.38
CA VAL A 267 3.93 -14.75 -7.11
C VAL A 267 5.28 -14.78 -7.83
N ARG A 268 5.92 -13.63 -8.05
CA ARG A 268 7.22 -13.57 -8.71
C ARG A 268 8.22 -14.42 -7.92
N PRO A 269 8.75 -15.52 -8.46
CA PRO A 269 9.97 -16.08 -7.89
C PRO A 269 11.02 -14.98 -8.01
N LEU A 270 11.72 -14.64 -6.93
CA LEU A 270 12.94 -13.87 -7.05
C LEU A 270 13.91 -14.80 -7.79
N VAL A 271 13.92 -14.66 -9.11
CA VAL A 271 14.88 -15.34 -9.98
C VAL A 271 16.24 -15.00 -9.40
N HIS A 272 17.03 -16.04 -9.11
CA HIS A 272 18.41 -15.86 -8.70
C HIS A 272 19.09 -15.06 -9.81
N SER A 273 19.27 -13.76 -9.58
CA SER A 273 20.38 -13.05 -10.21
C SER A 273 21.61 -13.80 -9.76
N ASP A 274 22.45 -14.27 -10.67
CA ASP A 274 23.75 -14.90 -10.37
C ASP A 274 24.71 -13.97 -9.57
N ALA A 275 24.23 -12.79 -9.14
CA ALA A 275 24.85 -11.99 -8.11
C ALA A 275 24.95 -12.81 -6.81
N GLU A 276 26.19 -13.15 -6.44
CA GLU A 276 26.54 -13.71 -5.14
C GLU A 276 26.02 -12.78 -4.03
N TRP A 277 24.85 -13.11 -3.48
CA TRP A 277 24.43 -12.52 -2.21
C TRP A 277 25.43 -12.92 -1.13
N PRO A 278 25.70 -12.06 -0.14
CA PRO A 278 26.61 -12.37 0.94
C PRO A 278 26.09 -13.62 1.62
N THR A 279 27.01 -14.40 2.16
CA THR A 279 26.58 -15.52 2.98
C THR A 279 25.76 -14.98 4.14
N MET A 280 24.75 -15.73 4.59
CA MET A 280 23.94 -15.39 5.77
C MET A 280 24.75 -14.88 6.96
N ASN A 281 25.95 -15.42 7.14
CA ASN A 281 26.88 -15.05 8.20
C ASN A 281 27.34 -13.58 8.11
N ASP A 282 27.37 -13.01 6.91
CA ASP A 282 27.75 -11.61 6.66
C ASP A 282 26.62 -10.63 7.00
N ILE A 283 25.35 -11.06 6.91
CA ILE A 283 24.17 -10.21 7.16
C ILE A 283 23.66 -10.36 8.60
N PHE A 284 23.68 -11.58 9.15
CA PHE A 284 23.03 -11.93 10.42
C PHE A 284 23.99 -12.46 11.49
N GLY A 285 25.28 -12.58 11.18
CA GLY A 285 26.27 -13.17 12.08
C GLY A 285 26.29 -14.71 12.06
N PRO A 286 27.22 -15.35 12.79
CA PRO A 286 27.61 -16.77 12.63
C PRO A 286 26.57 -17.82 13.03
N HIS A 287 25.31 -17.45 13.27
CA HIS A 287 24.27 -18.35 13.78
C HIS A 287 23.30 -18.88 12.70
N CYS A 288 23.50 -18.56 11.43
CA CYS A 288 22.62 -18.99 10.34
C CYS A 288 23.40 -19.86 9.33
N SER A 289 23.27 -21.18 9.43
CA SER A 289 23.87 -22.12 8.47
C SER A 289 22.92 -22.37 7.30
N PRO A 290 23.39 -22.34 6.03
CA PRO A 290 22.54 -22.61 4.87
C PRO A 290 22.18 -24.10 4.77
N LEU A 291 20.93 -24.38 4.37
CA LEU A 291 20.40 -25.73 4.13
C LEU A 291 20.68 -26.22 2.68
N PRO A 292 20.64 -27.54 2.43
CA PRO A 292 20.84 -28.13 1.10
C PRO A 292 19.73 -27.78 0.10
N ARG A 293 20.09 -27.63 -1.17
CA ARG A 293 19.21 -27.29 -2.30
C ARG A 293 18.58 -28.56 -2.91
N GLU A 294 17.40 -28.99 -2.48
CA GLU A 294 16.70 -30.15 -3.09
C GLU A 294 15.20 -29.93 -3.44
N HIS A 295 14.62 -28.72 -3.38
CA HIS A 295 13.15 -28.56 -3.47
C HIS A 295 12.64 -27.45 -4.41
N ASP A 296 12.86 -27.61 -5.72
CA ASP A 296 12.25 -26.75 -6.76
C ASP A 296 10.85 -27.22 -7.22
N SER A 297 10.39 -28.43 -6.84
CA SER A 297 9.15 -29.01 -7.37
C SER A 297 7.84 -28.50 -6.73
N ILE A 298 7.89 -27.90 -5.54
CA ILE A 298 6.69 -27.48 -4.78
C ILE A 298 6.14 -26.13 -5.27
N LEU A 299 6.98 -25.28 -5.85
CA LEU A 299 6.58 -23.94 -6.32
C LEU A 299 5.72 -23.99 -7.60
N ASP A 300 5.81 -25.05 -8.41
CA ASP A 300 5.11 -25.17 -9.70
C ASP A 300 3.59 -25.48 -9.53
N GLU A 301 3.20 -26.16 -8.46
CA GLU A 301 1.81 -26.56 -8.22
C GLU A 301 0.95 -25.41 -7.65
N SER A 302 1.51 -24.60 -6.74
CA SER A 302 0.88 -23.36 -6.25
C SER A 302 0.72 -22.31 -7.37
N PHE A 303 1.67 -22.27 -8.31
CA PHE A 303 1.62 -21.40 -9.50
C PHE A 303 0.46 -21.79 -10.45
N ARG A 304 0.19 -23.10 -10.59
CA ARG A 304 -0.97 -23.60 -11.34
C ARG A 304 -2.30 -23.23 -10.67
N LEU A 305 -2.40 -23.30 -9.34
CA LEU A 305 -3.63 -22.94 -8.64
C LEU A 305 -3.96 -21.44 -8.71
N LEU A 306 -2.95 -20.56 -8.66
CA LEU A 306 -3.14 -19.12 -8.83
C LEU A 306 -3.46 -18.72 -10.27
N SER A 307 -2.92 -19.42 -11.27
CA SER A 307 -3.23 -19.19 -12.69
C SER A 307 -4.58 -19.78 -13.15
N LEU A 308 -5.09 -20.80 -12.45
CA LEU A 308 -6.42 -21.37 -12.70
C LEU A 308 -7.57 -20.57 -12.04
N THR A 309 -7.27 -19.83 -10.97
CA THR A 309 -8.25 -18.97 -10.25
C THR A 309 -8.25 -17.52 -10.73
N THR A 310 -7.22 -17.08 -11.46
CA THR A 310 -7.25 -15.80 -12.18
C THR A 310 -7.84 -15.99 -13.58
N PRO A 311 -9.04 -15.43 -13.89
CA PRO A 311 -9.59 -15.54 -15.23
C PRO A 311 -8.64 -14.89 -16.23
N HIS A 312 -8.31 -15.61 -17.32
CA HIS A 312 -7.44 -15.20 -18.43
C HIS A 312 -7.54 -13.70 -18.77
N PHE A 313 -6.72 -12.88 -18.12
CA PHE A 313 -6.64 -11.41 -18.34
C PHE A 313 -5.27 -10.97 -18.86
N ILE A 314 -4.36 -11.91 -19.15
CA ILE A 314 -3.00 -11.63 -19.65
C ILE A 314 -2.95 -11.44 -21.18
N ALA A 315 -4.08 -11.51 -21.90
CA ALA A 315 -4.12 -11.24 -23.34
C ALA A 315 -5.21 -10.24 -23.72
N ARG A 316 -4.93 -8.95 -23.52
CA ARG A 316 -5.44 -7.83 -24.34
C ARG A 316 -4.75 -6.52 -23.98
#